data_AF-A0A7S2HLZ6-F1
#
_entry.id   AF-A0A7S2HLZ6-F1
#
_cell.length_a   1.000
_cell.length_b   1.000
_cell.length_c   1.000
_cell.angle_alpha   90.00
_cell.angle_beta   90.00
_cell.angle_gamma   90.00
#
_symmetry.space_group_name_H-M   'P 1'
#
loop_
_entity.id
_entity.type
_entity.pdbx_description
1 polymer ?
#
loop_
_entity_poly.entity_id
_entity_poly.type
_entity_poly.pdbx_seq_one_letter_code
_entity_poly.pdbx_strand_id
1 'polypeptide(L)'
;PYTHPPSDPLVGTPGGPRLRVGYVSSDFANHPLAHLMQSALTFHDRSVIEVFCYSLRPSDNSVHRGMIENGVEHFLEVTHLDSLTIANRIADDGIHVLVNLNGYTKGARNDIFALRPAAVQLLYMGFPGTMGADYIDYLVTDNVVSPPHLEY
;
A
#
# COMPACT_ATOMS: atom_id res chain seq x y z
N PRO A 1 18.57 -2.88 -8.82
CA PRO A 1 18.26 -2.98 -7.38
C PRO A 1 18.02 -1.59 -6.80
N TYR A 2 16.91 -1.39 -6.08
CA TYR A 2 16.61 -0.13 -5.42
C TYR A 2 17.45 0.03 -4.15
N THR A 3 17.82 1.27 -3.84
CA THR A 3 18.39 1.62 -2.54
C THR A 3 17.22 1.92 -1.61
N HIS A 4 17.05 1.13 -0.56
CA HIS A 4 15.97 1.33 0.40
C HIS A 4 16.36 2.30 1.51
N PRO A 5 15.38 2.99 2.12
CA PRO A 5 15.60 3.69 3.37
C PRO A 5 16.24 2.76 4.41
N PRO A 6 17.23 3.24 5.18
CA PRO A 6 17.85 2.41 6.21
C PRO A 6 16.84 2.01 7.28
N SER A 7 17.00 0.82 7.84
CA SER A 7 16.24 0.39 9.02
C SER A 7 16.67 1.21 10.23
N ASP A 8 15.96 2.30 10.51
CA ASP A 8 16.16 3.14 11.68
C ASP A 8 15.07 2.83 12.73
N PRO A 9 15.44 2.36 13.94
CA PRO A 9 14.46 2.01 14.98
C PRO A 9 13.64 3.20 15.50
N LEU A 10 14.05 4.43 15.20
CA LEU A 10 13.31 5.64 15.57
C LEU A 10 12.21 5.98 14.54
N VAL A 11 12.23 5.39 13.35
CA VAL A 11 11.20 5.63 12.33
C VAL A 11 9.84 5.16 12.84
N GLY A 12 8.84 6.05 12.79
CA GLY A 12 7.49 5.77 13.29
C GLY A 12 7.34 5.86 14.81
N THR A 13 8.34 6.38 15.52
CA THR A 13 8.27 6.64 16.96
C THR A 13 8.02 8.14 17.25
N PRO A 14 7.38 8.49 18.39
CA PRO A 14 7.19 9.90 18.76
C PRO A 14 8.53 10.65 18.84
N GLY A 15 8.70 11.69 18.01
CA GLY A 15 9.92 12.50 17.94
C GLY A 15 10.99 12.00 16.97
N GLY A 16 10.78 10.84 16.32
CA GLY A 16 11.61 10.33 15.23
C GLY A 16 11.09 10.71 13.84
N PRO A 17 11.79 10.29 12.76
CA PRO A 17 11.29 10.43 11.40
C PRO A 17 9.99 9.64 11.21
N ARG A 18 9.11 10.12 10.32
CA ARG A 18 7.83 9.44 10.05
C ARG A 18 8.03 8.20 9.21
N LEU A 19 7.28 7.14 9.52
CA LEU A 19 7.18 5.95 8.70
C LEU A 19 6.34 6.27 7.46
N ARG A 20 6.97 6.27 6.28
CA ARG A 20 6.28 6.38 5.00
C ARG A 20 5.64 5.06 4.59
N VAL A 21 4.32 5.04 4.48
CA VAL A 21 3.52 3.88 4.08
C VAL A 21 2.84 4.18 2.75
N GLY A 22 3.12 3.36 1.73
CA GLY A 22 2.52 3.44 0.41
C GLY A 22 1.42 2.40 0.23
N TYR A 23 0.24 2.81 -0.20
CA TYR A 23 -0.89 1.93 -0.53
C TYR A 23 -1.10 1.92 -2.04
N VAL A 24 -0.97 0.75 -2.67
CA VAL A 24 -1.19 0.59 -4.12
C VAL A 24 -2.53 -0.10 -4.35
N SER A 25 -3.41 0.54 -5.11
CA SER A 25 -4.71 -0.04 -5.42
C SER A 25 -5.30 0.45 -6.74
N SER A 26 -5.94 -0.45 -7.48
CA SER A 26 -6.89 -0.12 -8.55
C SER A 26 -8.30 0.17 -8.06
N ASP A 27 -8.55 0.25 -6.76
CA ASP A 27 -9.91 0.26 -6.20
C ASP A 27 -10.20 1.47 -5.32
N PHE A 28 -9.38 2.52 -5.39
CA PHE A 28 -9.71 3.85 -4.87
C PHE A 28 -10.83 4.48 -5.71
N ALA A 29 -12.06 4.05 -5.45
CA ALA A 29 -13.26 4.34 -6.24
C ALA A 29 -14.52 3.90 -5.45
N ASN A 30 -15.70 3.91 -6.08
CA ASN A 30 -16.88 3.24 -5.55
C ASN A 30 -16.73 1.71 -5.62
N HIS A 31 -15.93 1.16 -4.72
CA HIS A 31 -15.56 -0.25 -4.62
C HIS A 31 -15.54 -0.70 -3.14
N PRO A 32 -15.86 -1.96 -2.81
CA PRO A 32 -15.85 -2.45 -1.42
C PRO A 32 -14.55 -2.17 -0.66
N LEU A 33 -13.40 -2.24 -1.34
CA LEU A 33 -12.11 -1.87 -0.76
C LEU A 33 -12.14 -0.44 -0.19
N ALA A 34 -12.51 0.55 -1.00
CA ALA A 34 -12.54 1.95 -0.57
C ALA A 34 -13.59 2.20 0.51
N HIS A 35 -14.76 1.54 0.45
CA HIS A 35 -15.81 1.67 1.48
C HIS A 35 -15.28 1.33 2.87
N LEU A 36 -14.46 0.28 2.95
CA LEU A 36 -13.91 -0.24 4.19
C LEU A 36 -12.60 0.46 4.59
N MET A 37 -11.76 0.81 3.62
CA MET A 37 -10.41 1.33 3.87
C MET A 37 -10.32 2.86 3.93
N GLN A 38 -11.28 3.61 3.39
CA GLN A 38 -11.19 5.06 3.33
C GLN A 38 -10.85 5.69 4.69
N SER A 39 -11.47 5.22 5.77
CA SER A 39 -11.18 5.72 7.12
C SER A 39 -9.81 5.26 7.63
N ALA A 40 -9.44 4.01 7.39
CA ALA A 40 -8.12 3.51 7.80
C ALA A 40 -6.97 4.27 7.14
N LEU A 41 -7.14 4.70 5.89
CA LEU A 41 -6.16 5.50 5.16
C LEU A 41 -6.05 6.93 5.71
N THR A 42 -7.17 7.54 6.13
CA THR A 42 -7.21 8.95 6.51
C THR A 42 -6.99 9.23 7.99
N PHE A 43 -7.14 8.22 8.86
CA PHE A 43 -6.98 8.35 10.32
C PHE A 43 -5.62 7.91 10.87
N HIS A 44 -4.61 7.69 10.01
CA HIS A 44 -3.24 7.47 10.48
C HIS A 44 -2.76 8.63 11.36
N ASP A 45 -2.03 8.32 12.43
CA ASP A 45 -1.39 9.33 13.26
C ASP A 45 -0.26 10.00 12.47
N ARG A 46 -0.55 11.21 11.98
CA ARG A 46 0.37 11.98 11.15
C ARG A 46 1.63 12.42 11.89
N SER A 47 1.69 12.33 13.22
CA SER A 47 2.92 12.60 13.95
C SER A 47 4.00 11.53 13.73
N VAL A 48 3.60 10.32 13.34
CA VAL A 48 4.49 9.17 13.18
C VAL A 48 4.39 8.46 11.83
N ILE A 49 3.30 8.60 11.09
CA ILE A 49 3.08 7.94 9.79
C ILE A 49 2.79 8.97 8.71
N GLU A 50 3.45 8.86 7.57
CA GLU A 50 3.21 9.63 6.34
C GLU A 50 2.60 8.72 5.28
N VAL A 51 1.39 9.05 4.80
CA VAL A 51 0.60 8.17 3.93
C VAL A 51 0.70 8.58 2.47
N PHE A 52 1.02 7.61 1.62
CA PHE A 52 0.99 7.71 0.16
C PHE A 52 -0.02 6.74 -0.42
N CYS A 53 -0.86 7.18 -1.36
CA CYS A 53 -1.78 6.35 -2.11
C CYS A 53 -1.43 6.41 -3.60
N TYR A 54 -1.15 5.26 -4.20
CA TYR A 54 -0.88 5.11 -5.63
C TYR A 54 -2.08 4.46 -6.32
N SER A 55 -2.90 5.26 -6.99
CA SER A 55 -4.08 4.80 -7.71
C SER A 55 -3.71 4.23 -9.08
N LEU A 56 -4.05 2.96 -9.30
CA LEU A 56 -3.91 2.28 -10.59
C LEU A 56 -5.12 2.50 -11.51
N ARG A 57 -6.08 3.34 -11.12
CA ARG A 57 -7.25 3.69 -11.94
C ARG A 57 -7.56 5.20 -11.96
N PRO A 58 -8.18 5.69 -13.05
CA PRO A 58 -8.69 7.05 -13.09
C PRO A 58 -9.73 7.28 -12.02
N SER A 59 -9.85 8.53 -11.57
CA SER A 59 -10.96 8.95 -10.70
C SER A 59 -12.30 8.58 -11.34
N ASP A 60 -13.18 7.98 -10.55
CA ASP A 60 -14.58 7.75 -10.91
C ASP A 60 -15.50 8.86 -10.40
N ASN A 61 -14.92 9.92 -9.82
CA ASN A 61 -15.62 11.03 -9.16
C ASN A 61 -16.58 10.60 -8.04
N SER A 62 -16.39 9.42 -7.47
CA SER A 62 -17.18 8.95 -6.33
C SER A 62 -16.83 9.71 -5.05
N VAL A 63 -17.80 9.75 -4.13
CA VAL A 63 -17.58 10.30 -2.78
C VAL A 63 -16.41 9.58 -2.07
N HIS A 64 -16.30 8.26 -2.26
CA HIS A 64 -15.22 7.45 -1.68
C HIS A 64 -13.84 7.85 -2.21
N ARG A 65 -13.72 8.04 -3.53
CA ARG A 65 -12.48 8.55 -4.13
C ARG A 65 -12.12 9.93 -3.57
N GLY A 66 -13.08 10.85 -3.54
CA GLY A 66 -12.86 12.20 -3.00
C GLY A 66 -12.49 12.20 -1.51
N MET A 67 -13.06 11.32 -0.69
CA MET A 67 -12.69 11.19 0.73
C MET A 67 -11.24 10.75 0.90
N ILE A 68 -10.76 9.81 0.08
CA ILE A 68 -9.38 9.33 0.15
C ILE A 68 -8.43 10.42 -0.36
N GLU A 69 -8.69 10.99 -1.54
CA GLU A 69 -7.85 12.05 -2.14
C GLU A 69 -7.65 13.24 -1.20
N ASN A 70 -8.71 13.68 -0.52
CA ASN A 70 -8.64 14.82 0.38
C ASN A 70 -8.14 14.46 1.80
N GLY A 71 -8.18 13.19 2.17
CA GLY A 71 -7.90 12.74 3.53
C GLY A 71 -6.48 12.21 3.75
N VAL A 72 -5.77 11.84 2.70
CA VAL A 72 -4.35 11.43 2.76
C VAL A 72 -3.43 12.60 2.40
N GLU A 73 -2.15 12.50 2.77
CA GLU A 73 -1.18 13.55 2.45
C GLU A 73 -0.74 13.52 0.99
N HIS A 74 -0.54 12.32 0.44
CA HIS A 74 -0.09 12.15 -0.93
C HIS A 74 -1.00 11.17 -1.66
N PHE A 75 -1.76 11.66 -2.62
CA PHE A 75 -2.54 10.84 -3.53
C PHE A 75 -2.01 11.02 -4.95
N LEU A 76 -1.54 9.92 -5.57
CA LEU A 76 -0.96 9.91 -6.89
C LEU A 76 -1.76 8.98 -7.79
N GLU A 77 -2.33 9.52 -8.86
CA GLU A 77 -2.87 8.70 -9.93
C GLU A 77 -1.76 8.34 -10.92
N VAL A 78 -1.45 7.04 -11.03
CA VAL A 78 -0.30 6.52 -11.79
C VAL A 78 -0.73 5.63 -12.96
N THR A 79 -1.99 5.73 -13.35
CA THR A 79 -2.66 4.97 -14.42
C THR A 79 -1.93 4.96 -15.75
N HIS A 80 -1.30 6.09 -16.09
CA HIS A 80 -0.64 6.34 -17.36
C HIS A 80 0.83 5.89 -17.37
N LEU A 81 1.34 5.42 -16.24
CA LEU A 81 2.74 5.03 -16.08
C LEU A 81 2.93 3.51 -16.23
N ASP A 82 4.05 3.09 -16.80
CA ASP A 82 4.46 1.69 -16.78
C ASP A 82 4.95 1.26 -15.38
N SER A 83 5.10 -0.04 -15.16
CA SER A 83 5.31 -0.58 -13.80
C SER A 83 6.68 -0.23 -13.25
N LEU A 84 7.67 -0.13 -14.14
CA LEU A 84 9.02 0.30 -13.78
C LEU A 84 9.04 1.76 -13.34
N THR A 85 8.32 2.62 -14.04
CA THR A 85 8.19 4.04 -13.69
C THR A 85 7.47 4.23 -12.36
N ILE A 86 6.42 3.43 -12.10
CA ILE A 86 5.73 3.44 -10.80
C ILE A 86 6.66 2.95 -9.69
N ALA A 87 7.38 1.85 -9.90
CA ALA A 87 8.33 1.33 -8.91
C ALA A 87 9.46 2.34 -8.62
N ASN A 88 10.02 2.99 -9.65
CA ASN A 88 10.98 4.08 -9.46
C ASN A 88 10.39 5.22 -8.64
N ARG A 89 9.15 5.63 -8.94
CA ARG A 89 8.47 6.68 -8.18
C ARG A 89 8.31 6.30 -6.69
N ILE A 90 7.89 5.07 -6.40
CA ILE A 90 7.75 4.55 -5.04
C ILE A 90 9.09 4.57 -4.30
N ALA A 91 10.18 4.20 -4.99
CA ALA A 91 11.52 4.24 -4.42
C ALA A 91 12.00 5.68 -4.17
N ASP A 92 11.75 6.60 -5.10
CA ASP A 92 12.10 8.02 -5.00
C ASP A 92 11.32 8.73 -3.88
N ASP A 93 10.05 8.35 -3.68
CA ASP A 93 9.23 8.81 -2.56
C ASP A 93 9.74 8.25 -1.19
N GLY A 94 10.66 7.28 -1.21
CA GLY A 94 11.27 6.72 0.00
C GLY A 94 10.30 5.90 0.84
N ILE A 95 9.41 5.14 0.19
CA ILE A 95 8.43 4.29 0.90
C ILE A 95 9.14 3.20 1.70
N HIS A 96 8.84 3.12 2.99
CA HIS A 96 9.39 2.09 3.88
C HIS A 96 8.57 0.80 3.80
N VAL A 97 7.24 0.95 3.85
CA VAL A 97 6.27 -0.15 3.80
C VAL A 97 5.33 0.06 2.62
N LEU A 98 5.33 -0.88 1.68
CA LEU A 98 4.43 -0.87 0.52
C LEU A 98 3.32 -1.92 0.70
N VAL A 99 2.08 -1.47 0.70
CA VAL A 99 0.88 -2.26 0.92
C VAL A 99 0.20 -2.54 -0.41
N ASN A 100 0.13 -3.81 -0.78
CA ASN A 100 -0.69 -4.31 -1.88
C ASN A 100 -2.14 -4.45 -1.42
N LEU A 101 -3.05 -3.67 -2.01
CA LEU A 101 -4.49 -3.73 -1.71
C LEU A 101 -5.30 -4.41 -2.84
N ASN A 102 -4.67 -5.07 -3.80
CA ASN A 102 -5.37 -5.79 -4.87
C ASN A 102 -5.14 -7.31 -4.83
N GLY A 103 -3.90 -7.76 -4.61
CA GLY A 103 -3.49 -9.15 -4.80
C GLY A 103 -3.78 -9.67 -6.21
N TYR A 104 -4.51 -10.77 -6.36
CA TYR A 104 -4.90 -11.35 -7.67
C TYR A 104 -6.30 -10.95 -8.14
N THR A 105 -6.67 -9.68 -7.92
CA THR A 105 -7.94 -9.12 -8.40
C THR A 105 -7.77 -8.29 -9.67
N LYS A 106 -8.90 -7.90 -10.28
CA LYS A 106 -8.92 -7.12 -11.52
C LYS A 106 -8.23 -5.76 -11.32
N GLY A 107 -7.29 -5.43 -12.19
CA GLY A 107 -6.57 -4.16 -12.17
C GLY A 107 -5.28 -4.19 -11.34
N ALA A 108 -4.98 -5.32 -10.68
CA ALA A 108 -3.71 -5.51 -9.98
C ALA A 108 -2.51 -5.37 -10.92
N ARG A 109 -1.43 -4.79 -10.38
CA ARG A 109 -0.12 -4.66 -11.04
C ARG A 109 0.98 -5.18 -10.12
N ASN A 110 0.99 -6.50 -9.95
CA ASN A 110 1.92 -7.20 -9.05
C ASN A 110 3.37 -7.14 -9.52
N ASP A 111 3.60 -6.84 -10.79
CA ASP A 111 4.92 -6.56 -11.36
C ASP A 111 5.60 -5.33 -10.72
N ILE A 112 4.84 -4.35 -10.22
CA ILE A 112 5.39 -3.25 -9.40
C ILE A 112 6.06 -3.81 -8.14
N PHE A 113 5.40 -4.75 -7.47
CA PHE A 113 5.90 -5.38 -6.24
C PHE A 113 7.06 -6.33 -6.53
N ALA A 114 7.03 -7.05 -7.65
CA ALA A 114 8.14 -7.92 -8.07
C ALA A 114 9.46 -7.16 -8.30
N LEU A 115 9.39 -5.87 -8.65
CA LEU A 115 10.56 -5.00 -8.77
C LEU A 115 11.16 -4.59 -7.40
N ARG A 116 10.44 -4.86 -6.31
CA ARG A 116 10.82 -4.55 -4.92
C ARG A 116 11.25 -3.09 -4.70
N PRO A 117 10.39 -2.08 -4.96
CA PRO A 117 10.74 -0.68 -4.71
C PRO A 117 10.78 -0.28 -3.23
N ALA A 118 10.13 -1.04 -2.33
CA ALA A 118 10.20 -0.83 -0.88
C ALA A 118 10.86 -2.02 -0.18
N ALA A 119 11.50 -1.76 0.97
CA ALA A 119 12.19 -2.79 1.74
C ALA A 119 11.21 -3.85 2.30
N VAL A 120 10.07 -3.37 2.80
CA VAL A 120 8.98 -4.19 3.32
C VAL A 120 7.78 -4.04 2.40
N GLN A 121 7.27 -5.17 1.92
CA GLN A 121 6.09 -5.24 1.08
C GLN A 121 5.11 -6.24 1.67
N LEU A 122 3.84 -5.87 1.77
CA LEU A 122 2.83 -6.73 2.37
C LEU A 122 1.53 -6.74 1.58
N LEU A 123 0.78 -7.83 1.71
CA LEU A 123 -0.60 -7.93 1.24
C LEU A 123 -1.55 -7.59 2.39
N TYR A 124 -2.57 -6.78 2.10
CA TYR A 124 -3.67 -6.56 3.02
C TYR A 124 -5.00 -6.45 2.27
N MET A 125 -6.00 -7.19 2.76
CA MET A 125 -7.43 -7.05 2.48
C MET A 125 -7.91 -7.33 1.05
N GLY A 126 -7.23 -6.87 0.00
CA GLY A 126 -7.69 -6.91 -1.39
C GLY A 126 -7.88 -8.31 -1.97
N PHE A 127 -7.09 -9.28 -1.51
CA PHE A 127 -7.17 -10.67 -1.94
C PHE A 127 -7.15 -11.59 -0.71
N PRO A 128 -8.16 -12.46 -0.52
CA PRO A 128 -8.27 -13.30 0.67
C PRO A 128 -7.44 -14.58 0.53
N GLY A 129 -6.12 -14.44 0.39
CA GLY A 129 -5.22 -15.57 0.24
C GLY A 129 -3.75 -15.19 0.09
N THR A 130 -2.89 -16.20 0.00
CA THR A 130 -1.45 -16.00 -0.23
C THR A 130 -1.19 -15.48 -1.65
N MET A 131 -0.14 -14.65 -1.78
CA MET A 131 0.41 -14.28 -3.09
C MET A 131 1.31 -15.38 -3.66
N GLY A 132 1.74 -16.37 -2.86
CA GLY A 132 2.67 -17.40 -3.31
C GLY A 132 3.97 -16.85 -3.93
N ALA A 133 4.35 -15.64 -3.53
CA ALA A 133 5.38 -14.83 -4.17
C ALA A 133 6.50 -14.49 -3.18
N ASP A 134 7.74 -14.50 -3.66
CA ASP A 134 8.95 -14.14 -2.91
C ASP A 134 9.13 -12.62 -2.73
N TYR A 135 8.31 -11.83 -3.40
CA TYR A 135 8.32 -10.36 -3.33
C TYR A 135 7.28 -9.77 -2.37
N ILE A 136 6.49 -10.60 -1.67
CA ILE A 136 5.57 -10.15 -0.62
C ILE A 136 6.04 -10.76 0.69
N ASP A 137 6.49 -9.91 1.61
CA ASP A 137 7.15 -10.33 2.84
C ASP A 137 6.13 -10.71 3.94
N TYR A 138 4.96 -10.06 3.95
CA TYR A 138 3.93 -10.30 4.96
C TYR A 138 2.50 -10.34 4.39
N LEU A 139 1.62 -11.07 5.08
CA LEU A 139 0.18 -10.99 4.95
C LEU A 139 -0.41 -10.46 6.26
N VAL A 140 -1.09 -9.31 6.21
CA VAL A 140 -1.81 -8.78 7.38
C VAL A 140 -3.15 -9.52 7.49
N THR A 141 -3.33 -10.22 8.61
CA THR A 141 -4.47 -11.10 8.88
C THR A 141 -4.77 -11.14 10.39
N ASP A 142 -5.66 -12.03 10.81
CA ASP A 142 -6.08 -12.21 12.20
C ASP A 142 -6.14 -13.69 12.58
N ASN A 143 -6.23 -13.95 13.89
CA ASN A 143 -6.20 -15.31 14.46
C ASN A 143 -7.42 -16.17 14.13
N VAL A 144 -8.50 -15.60 13.58
CA VAL A 144 -9.71 -16.33 13.18
C VAL A 144 -9.62 -16.71 11.71
N VAL A 145 -9.22 -15.77 10.85
CA VAL A 145 -9.09 -15.98 9.40
C VAL A 145 -7.85 -16.84 9.08
N SER A 146 -6.72 -16.58 9.74
CA SER A 146 -5.47 -17.33 9.60
C SER A 146 -5.05 -17.88 10.96
N PRO A 147 -5.73 -18.92 11.47
CA PRO A 147 -5.41 -19.49 12.76
C PRO A 147 -4.02 -20.15 12.75
N PRO A 148 -3.27 -20.16 13.88
CA PRO A 148 -1.89 -20.65 13.91
C PRO A 148 -1.69 -22.10 13.44
N HIS A 149 -2.72 -22.94 13.47
CA HIS A 149 -2.63 -24.31 12.99
C HIS A 149 -2.55 -24.43 11.45
N LEU A 150 -2.71 -23.33 10.71
CA LEU A 150 -2.46 -23.24 9.28
C LEU A 150 -1.05 -22.70 8.95
N GLU A 151 -0.24 -22.37 9.97
CA GLU A 151 1.16 -22.02 9.79
C GLU A 151 1.93 -23.30 9.40
N TYR A 152 2.63 -23.26 8.25
CA TYR A 152 3.38 -24.40 7.70
C TYR A 152 4.86 -24.34 8.08
#